data_AF-A0A0J7IXP2-F1
#
_entry.id   AF-A0A0J7IXP2-F1
#
_cell.length_a   1.000
_cell.length_b   1.000
_cell.length_c   1.000
_cell.angle_alpha   90.00
_cell.angle_beta   90.00
_cell.angle_gamma   90.00
#
_symmetry.space_group_name_H-M   'P 1'
#
loop_
_entity.id
_entity.type
_entity.pdbx_description
1 polymer ?
#
loop_
_entity_poly.entity_id
_entity_poly.type
_entity_poly.pdbx_seq_one_letter_code
_entity_poly.pdbx_strand_id
1 'polypeptide(L)'
;MSQQLVTLLLGSNLGDRKKNLRTAMLFIEKEIGPIEQRTEYLNTEPVEFVSNNIFCNIALRIKTHLSPVELLNLLKNIEHLMGREEDTLISKEYSDRVIDIDIVLFGNLHFYSERLQIPHVRHFYEREFSRKLLDELTKH
;
A
#
# COMPACT_ATOMS: atom_id res chain seq x y z
N MET A 1 2.66 10.27 -23.27
CA MET A 1 2.82 10.04 -21.82
C MET A 1 3.31 8.62 -21.64
N SER A 2 4.45 8.43 -20.98
CA SER A 2 5.04 7.11 -20.75
C SER A 2 4.43 6.50 -19.49
N GLN A 3 3.93 5.26 -19.57
CA GLN A 3 3.46 4.53 -18.39
C GLN A 3 4.63 4.33 -17.42
N GLN A 4 4.41 4.63 -16.14
CA GLN A 4 5.38 4.39 -15.08
C GLN A 4 4.94 3.19 -14.26
N LEU A 5 5.91 2.33 -13.92
CA LEU A 5 5.70 1.18 -13.06
C LEU A 5 5.78 1.63 -11.61
N VAL A 6 4.74 1.37 -10.83
CA VAL A 6 4.67 1.75 -9.42
C VAL A 6 4.51 0.50 -8.59
N THR A 7 5.28 0.40 -7.51
CA THR A 7 5.13 -0.66 -6.50
C THR A 7 4.38 -0.11 -5.31
N LEU A 8 3.25 -0.72 -5.01
CA LEU A 8 2.38 -0.43 -3.88
C LEU A 8 2.46 -1.56 -2.86
N LEU A 9 2.35 -1.21 -1.59
CA LEU A 9 2.20 -2.17 -0.51
C LEU A 9 0.83 -1.95 0.15
N LEU A 10 0.03 -2.99 0.23
CA LEU A 10 -1.28 -2.95 0.85
C LEU A 10 -1.25 -3.77 2.13
N GLY A 11 -1.85 -3.24 3.19
CA GLY A 11 -2.01 -3.90 4.48
C GLY A 11 -3.45 -3.81 4.98
N SER A 12 -3.95 -4.88 5.62
CA SER A 12 -5.27 -4.90 6.26
C SER A 12 -5.24 -5.75 7.51
N ASN A 13 -5.74 -5.23 8.63
CA ASN A 13 -5.85 -5.95 9.90
C ASN A 13 -7.25 -5.96 10.52
N LEU A 14 -8.17 -5.12 10.06
CA LEU A 14 -9.53 -5.07 10.60
C LEU A 14 -10.54 -5.77 9.68
N GLY A 15 -11.41 -6.61 10.25
CA GLY A 15 -12.49 -7.29 9.54
C GLY A 15 -12.03 -8.39 8.57
N ASP A 16 -12.68 -8.50 7.41
CA ASP A 16 -12.35 -9.50 6.38
C ASP A 16 -11.18 -9.03 5.50
N ARG A 17 -9.97 -9.21 6.03
CA ARG A 17 -8.71 -8.73 5.45
C ARG A 17 -8.51 -9.11 3.99
N LYS A 18 -8.82 -10.35 3.60
CA LYS A 18 -8.70 -10.81 2.20
C LYS A 18 -9.70 -10.10 1.30
N LYS A 19 -10.94 -9.95 1.76
CA LYS A 19 -11.97 -9.21 1.03
C LYS A 19 -11.61 -7.73 0.89
N ASN A 20 -11.03 -7.12 1.92
CA ASN A 20 -10.56 -5.74 1.88
C ASN A 20 -9.46 -5.58 0.83
N LEU A 21 -8.40 -6.39 0.89
CA LEU A 21 -7.32 -6.35 -0.10
C LEU A 21 -7.83 -6.54 -1.54
N ARG A 22 -8.76 -7.49 -1.75
CA ARG A 22 -9.36 -7.72 -3.06
C ARG A 22 -10.20 -6.53 -3.54
N THR A 23 -10.96 -5.90 -2.64
CA THR A 23 -11.72 -4.69 -2.94
C THR A 23 -10.81 -3.54 -3.30
N ALA A 24 -9.72 -3.33 -2.55
CA ALA A 24 -8.72 -2.30 -2.84
C ALA A 24 -8.07 -2.52 -4.21
N MET A 25 -7.69 -3.76 -4.55
CA MET A 25 -7.17 -4.10 -5.88
C MET A 25 -8.15 -3.72 -7.00
N LEU A 26 -9.44 -4.03 -6.83
CA LEU A 26 -10.47 -3.69 -7.83
C LEU A 26 -10.59 -2.18 -8.03
N PHE A 27 -10.52 -1.39 -6.96
CA PHE A 27 -10.49 0.07 -7.06
C PHE A 27 -9.23 0.58 -7.76
N ILE A 28 -8.06 0.01 -7.43
CA ILE A 28 -6.78 0.37 -8.07
C ILE A 28 -6.83 0.07 -9.57
N GLU A 29 -7.28 -1.11 -9.98
CA GLU A 29 -7.40 -1.46 -11.40
C GLU A 29 -8.34 -0.53 -12.16
N LYS A 30 -9.42 -0.11 -11.52
CA LYS A 30 -10.44 0.74 -12.12
C LYS A 30 -10.01 2.21 -12.22
N GLU A 31 -9.44 2.77 -11.17
CA GLU A 31 -9.21 4.22 -11.04
C GLU A 31 -7.77 4.63 -11.38
N ILE A 32 -6.79 3.73 -11.20
CA ILE A 32 -5.35 4.06 -11.27
C ILE A 32 -4.69 3.43 -12.49
N GLY A 33 -4.97 2.15 -12.74
CA GLY A 33 -4.43 1.42 -13.88
C GLY A 33 -4.22 -0.08 -13.62
N PRO A 34 -3.86 -0.83 -14.67
CA PRO A 34 -3.76 -2.28 -14.59
C PRO A 34 -2.66 -2.75 -13.62
N ILE A 35 -2.97 -3.81 -12.87
CA ILE A 35 -2.01 -4.53 -12.04
C ILE A 35 -1.21 -5.46 -12.96
N GLU A 36 0.09 -5.23 -13.06
CA GLU A 36 1.01 -6.09 -13.81
C GLU A 36 1.38 -7.34 -13.02
N GLN A 37 1.57 -7.18 -11.72
CA GLN A 37 2.08 -8.23 -10.86
C GLN A 37 1.64 -8.04 -9.42
N ARG A 38 1.53 -9.15 -8.70
CA ARG A 38 1.23 -9.17 -7.27
C ARG A 38 2.00 -10.31 -6.61
N THR A 39 2.36 -10.13 -5.35
CA THR A 39 2.87 -11.21 -4.50
C THR A 39 1.73 -12.10 -4.01
N GLU A 40 2.10 -13.20 -3.35
CA GLU A 40 1.16 -13.92 -2.50
C GLU A 40 0.74 -13.08 -1.28
N TYR A 41 -0.38 -13.45 -0.67
CA TYR A 41 -0.86 -12.82 0.57
C TYR A 41 0.05 -13.24 1.72
N LEU A 42 0.77 -12.28 2.30
CA LEU A 42 1.61 -12.50 3.46
C LEU A 42 0.83 -12.17 4.72
N ASN A 43 0.51 -13.20 5.50
CA ASN A 43 -0.09 -13.04 6.82
C ASN A 43 1.05 -12.88 7.84
N THR A 44 1.11 -11.73 8.51
CA THR A 44 2.11 -11.42 9.52
C THR A 44 1.44 -11.07 10.84
N GLU A 45 2.00 -11.52 11.95
CA GLU A 45 1.60 -11.03 13.26
C GLU A 45 1.90 -9.53 13.37
N PRO A 46 1.11 -8.76 14.15
CA PRO A 46 1.40 -7.35 14.40
C PRO A 46 2.77 -7.20 15.05
N VAL A 47 3.67 -6.48 14.37
CA VAL A 47 5.06 -6.28 14.83
C VAL A 47 5.16 -5.16 15.87
N GLU A 48 4.27 -4.16 15.79
CA GLU A 48 4.37 -2.92 16.59
C GLU A 48 3.42 -2.88 17.80
N PHE A 49 2.50 -3.84 17.96
CA PHE A 49 1.58 -3.89 19.11
C PHE A 49 1.05 -5.31 19.37
N VAL A 50 0.66 -5.58 20.61
CA VAL A 50 -0.03 -6.82 20.97
C VAL A 50 -1.48 -6.72 20.51
N SER A 51 -1.80 -7.36 19.38
CA SER A 51 -3.18 -7.56 18.92
C SER A 51 -3.38 -9.01 18.50
N ASN A 52 -4.58 -9.53 18.77
CA ASN A 52 -4.98 -10.87 18.35
C ASN A 52 -5.27 -10.94 16.85
N ASN A 53 -5.21 -9.82 16.13
CA ASN A 53 -5.51 -9.74 14.70
C ASN A 53 -4.23 -9.80 13.86
N ILE A 54 -4.12 -10.86 13.07
CA ILE A 54 -3.05 -11.05 12.08
C ILE A 54 -3.19 -9.99 10.97
N PHE A 55 -2.12 -9.30 10.59
CA PHE A 55 -2.09 -8.44 9.41
C PHE A 55 -2.02 -9.28 8.14
N CYS A 56 -2.78 -8.90 7.12
CA CYS A 56 -2.62 -9.43 5.77
C CYS A 56 -1.99 -8.34 4.91
N ASN A 57 -0.78 -8.60 4.43
CA ASN A 57 0.01 -7.69 3.59
C ASN A 57 0.18 -8.30 2.20
N ILE A 58 0.19 -7.45 1.17
CA ILE A 58 0.46 -7.86 -0.21
C ILE A 58 1.15 -6.71 -0.94
N ALA A 59 2.11 -7.02 -1.80
CA ALA A 59 2.71 -6.01 -2.65
C ALA A 59 2.24 -6.17 -4.09
N LEU A 60 1.98 -5.03 -4.73
CA LEU A 60 1.44 -4.92 -6.09
C LEU A 60 2.36 -4.06 -6.93
N ARG A 61 2.49 -4.44 -8.19
CA ARG A 61 3.15 -3.62 -9.21
C ARG A 61 2.12 -3.27 -10.26
N ILE A 62 1.91 -1.97 -10.44
CA ILE A 62 0.91 -1.42 -11.34
C ILE A 62 1.56 -0.53 -12.39
N LYS A 63 0.87 -0.32 -13.52
CA LYS A 63 1.22 0.71 -14.48
C LYS A 63 0.24 1.85 -14.39
N THR A 64 0.75 3.07 -14.25
CA THR A 64 -0.08 4.27 -14.25
C THR A 64 0.56 5.38 -15.08
N HIS A 65 -0.28 6.29 -15.57
CA HIS A 65 0.13 7.55 -16.21
C HIS A 65 0.04 8.74 -15.26
N LEU A 66 -0.42 8.52 -14.03
CA LEU A 66 -0.62 9.55 -13.03
C LEU A 66 0.71 10.02 -12.46
N SER A 67 0.77 11.26 -12.00
CA SER A 67 1.90 11.74 -11.20
C SER A 67 1.87 11.13 -9.78
N PRO A 68 3.00 11.11 -9.05
CA PRO A 68 3.05 10.60 -7.68
C PRO A 68 2.04 11.24 -6.72
N VAL A 69 1.79 12.54 -6.90
CA VAL A 69 0.85 13.29 -6.06
C VAL A 69 -0.60 12.92 -6.38
N GLU A 70 -0.95 12.80 -7.66
CA GLU A 70 -2.28 12.33 -8.08
C GLU A 70 -2.54 10.91 -7.61
N LEU A 71 -1.54 10.03 -7.76
CA LEU A 71 -1.61 8.67 -7.27
C LEU A 71 -1.87 8.63 -5.77
N LEU A 72 -1.10 9.39 -4.98
CA LEU A 72 -1.28 9.44 -3.53
C LEU A 72 -2.69 9.90 -3.14
N ASN A 73 -3.24 10.91 -3.84
CA ASN A 73 -4.58 11.40 -3.56
C ASN A 73 -5.65 10.35 -3.87
N LEU A 74 -5.53 9.62 -4.98
CA LEU A 74 -6.45 8.54 -5.33
C LEU A 74 -6.36 7.37 -4.36
N LEU A 75 -5.15 6.98 -3.94
CA LEU A 75 -4.97 5.93 -2.95
C LEU A 75 -5.63 6.30 -1.62
N LYS A 76 -5.40 7.51 -1.11
CA LYS A 76 -6.07 8.01 0.10
C LYS A 76 -7.59 8.04 -0.03
N ASN A 77 -8.09 8.40 -1.22
CA ASN A 77 -9.52 8.37 -1.49
C ASN A 77 -10.09 6.94 -1.43
N ILE A 78 -9.37 5.94 -1.96
CA ILE A 78 -9.75 4.53 -1.85
C ILE A 78 -9.78 4.09 -0.39
N GLU A 79 -8.78 4.46 0.41
CA GLU A 79 -8.76 4.15 1.85
C GLU A 79 -9.98 4.74 2.57
N HIS A 80 -10.31 6.00 2.27
CA HIS A 80 -11.48 6.67 2.83
C HIS A 80 -12.79 5.99 2.41
N LEU A 81 -12.97 5.69 1.12
CA LEU A 81 -14.15 4.98 0.60
C LEU A 81 -14.35 3.59 1.22
N MET A 82 -13.25 2.94 1.60
CA MET A 82 -13.28 1.63 2.25
C MET A 82 -13.53 1.69 3.76
N GLY A 83 -13.70 2.88 4.35
CA GLY A 83 -14.06 3.05 5.75
C GLY A 83 -12.90 3.47 6.66
N ARG A 84 -11.82 4.07 6.12
CA ARG A 84 -10.86 4.78 6.96
C ARG A 84 -11.50 6.09 7.45
N GLU A 85 -11.97 6.08 8.70
CA GLU A 85 -12.63 7.23 9.33
C GLU A 85 -11.66 8.42 9.44
N GLU A 86 -12.13 9.64 9.12
CA GLU A 86 -11.30 10.86 9.14
C GLU A 86 -10.63 11.12 10.50
N ASP A 87 -11.25 10.68 11.60
CA ASP A 87 -10.71 10.81 12.96
C ASP A 87 -9.36 10.09 13.15
N THR A 88 -9.13 8.96 12.46
CA THR A 88 -7.84 8.23 12.49
C THR A 88 -6.80 8.74 11.50
N LEU A 89 -7.16 9.69 10.62
CA LEU A 89 -6.21 10.45 9.81
C LEU A 89 -5.63 11.64 10.61
N ILE A 90 -6.38 12.15 11.59
CA ILE A 90 -6.02 13.32 12.41
C ILE A 90 -5.22 12.92 13.66
N SER A 91 -5.52 11.76 14.26
CA SER A 91 -5.01 11.38 15.59
C SER A 91 -3.58 10.81 15.62
N LYS A 92 -2.93 10.49 14.49
CA LYS A 92 -1.58 9.86 14.44
C LYS A 92 -1.39 8.60 15.30
N GLU A 93 -2.45 8.05 15.88
CA GLU A 93 -2.39 6.82 16.66
C GLU A 93 -2.40 5.59 15.74
N TYR A 94 -1.59 4.60 16.09
CA TYR A 94 -1.54 3.31 15.40
C TYR A 94 -2.78 2.49 15.79
N SER A 95 -3.90 2.75 15.11
CA SER A 95 -5.14 2.00 15.28
C SER A 95 -5.27 0.89 14.25
N ASP A 96 -6.15 -0.08 14.50
CA ASP A 96 -6.55 -1.05 13.48
C ASP A 96 -7.18 -0.33 12.27
N ARG A 97 -6.86 -0.77 11.05
CA ARG A 97 -7.31 -0.14 9.80
C ARG A 97 -7.93 -1.18 8.87
N VAL A 98 -8.99 -0.77 8.17
CA VAL A 98 -9.63 -1.62 7.16
C VAL A 98 -8.68 -1.89 6.00
N ILE A 99 -7.96 -0.86 5.55
CA ILE A 99 -6.95 -0.94 4.50
C ILE A 99 -5.93 0.19 4.70
N ASP A 100 -4.67 -0.11 4.40
CA ASP A 100 -3.54 0.83 4.35
C ASP A 100 -2.83 0.62 3.00
N ILE A 101 -2.59 1.69 2.24
CA ILE A 101 -1.97 1.61 0.91
C ILE A 101 -0.78 2.57 0.79
N ASP A 102 0.42 1.99 0.80
CA ASP A 102 1.68 2.75 0.73
C ASP A 102 2.31 2.68 -0.67
N ILE A 103 2.83 3.80 -1.15
CA ILE A 103 3.65 3.87 -2.36
C ILE A 103 5.11 3.59 -1.98
N VAL A 104 5.66 2.46 -2.43
CA VAL A 104 7.03 2.06 -2.09
C VAL A 104 8.03 2.56 -3.14
N LEU A 105 7.73 2.31 -4.42
CA LEU A 105 8.57 2.67 -5.56
C LEU A 105 7.73 3.28 -6.67
N PHE A 106 8.27 4.29 -7.35
CA PHE A 106 7.63 4.91 -8.51
C PHE A 106 8.63 4.98 -9.66
N GLY A 107 8.72 3.91 -10.46
CA GLY A 107 9.74 3.75 -11.48
C GLY A 107 11.14 3.94 -10.90
N ASN A 108 11.94 4.80 -11.53
CA ASN A 108 13.24 5.25 -11.03
C ASN A 108 13.18 6.66 -10.42
N LEU A 109 11.97 7.15 -10.12
CA LEU A 109 11.76 8.49 -9.60
C LEU A 109 12.20 8.58 -8.15
N HIS A 110 13.01 9.60 -7.86
CA HIS A 110 13.29 10.03 -6.51
C HIS A 110 12.46 11.30 -6.28
N PHE A 111 11.48 11.22 -5.39
CA PHE A 111 10.58 12.33 -5.09
C PHE A 111 10.60 12.61 -3.60
N TYR A 112 10.85 13.86 -3.23
CA TYR A 112 10.82 14.30 -1.85
C TYR A 112 9.91 15.52 -1.74
N SER A 113 8.91 15.42 -0.87
CA SER A 113 8.02 16.52 -0.52
C SER A 113 7.55 16.33 0.92
N GLU A 114 6.98 17.38 1.52
CA GLU A 114 6.41 17.29 2.87
C GLU A 114 5.29 16.24 3.00
N ARG A 115 4.67 15.85 1.88
CA ARG A 115 3.51 14.94 1.84
C ARG A 115 3.83 13.54 1.32
N LEU A 116 4.96 13.36 0.64
CA LEU A 116 5.33 12.13 -0.05
C LEU A 116 6.84 12.03 -0.23
N GLN A 117 7.39 10.88 0.16
CA GLN A 117 8.78 10.51 -0.05
C GLN A 117 8.86 9.19 -0.81
N ILE A 118 9.52 9.21 -1.96
CA ILE A 118 9.77 8.06 -2.83
C ILE A 118 11.27 8.00 -3.16
N PRO A 119 11.95 6.86 -2.98
CA PRO A 119 11.44 5.62 -2.38
C PRO A 119 11.08 5.79 -0.90
N HIS A 120 10.04 5.09 -0.44
CA HIS A 120 9.60 5.21 0.96
C HIS A 120 10.56 4.46 1.90
N VAL A 121 11.55 5.20 2.41
CA VAL A 121 12.75 4.68 3.08
C VAL A 121 12.42 3.71 4.23
N ARG A 122 11.33 3.91 4.97
CA ARG A 122 10.94 3.02 6.09
C ARG A 122 10.67 1.58 5.68
N HIS A 123 10.11 1.32 4.49
CA HIS A 123 9.84 -0.05 4.04
C HIS A 123 11.11 -0.83 3.71
N PHE A 124 12.20 -0.12 3.40
CA PHE A 124 13.47 -0.74 3.07
C PHE A 124 14.30 -1.08 4.32
N TYR A 125 14.18 -0.30 5.40
CA TYR A 125 15.07 -0.43 6.56
C TYR A 125 14.38 -0.92 7.85
N GLU A 126 13.07 -0.64 8.05
CA GLU A 126 12.42 -0.87 9.35
C GLU A 126 11.43 -2.05 9.34
N ARG A 127 11.00 -2.54 8.17
CA ARG A 127 9.89 -3.51 8.06
C ARG A 127 10.30 -4.79 7.31
N GLU A 128 10.57 -5.87 8.05
CA GLU A 128 10.99 -7.16 7.49
C GLU A 128 9.96 -7.75 6.51
N PHE A 129 8.66 -7.63 6.82
CA PHE A 129 7.59 -8.09 5.94
C PHE A 129 7.57 -7.34 4.59
N SER A 130 7.87 -6.04 4.60
CA SER A 130 7.93 -5.22 3.39
C SER A 130 9.08 -5.66 2.49
N ARG A 131 10.26 -5.92 3.08
CA ARG A 131 11.41 -6.46 2.33
C ARG A 131 11.11 -7.80 1.69
N LYS A 132 10.45 -8.72 2.41
CA LYS A 132 10.10 -10.05 1.87
C LYS A 132 9.19 -9.94 0.65
N LEU A 133 8.18 -9.06 0.72
CA LEU A 133 7.25 -8.81 -0.37
C LEU A 133 7.93 -8.12 -1.58
N LEU A 134 8.83 -7.18 -1.34
CA LEU A 134 9.59 -6.52 -2.41
C LEU A 134 10.56 -7.48 -3.10
N ASP A 135 11.21 -8.36 -2.35
CA ASP A 135 12.10 -9.40 -2.89
C ASP A 135 11.33 -10.39 -3.78
N GLU A 136 10.13 -10.80 -3.34
CA GLU A 136 9.24 -11.67 -4.13
C GLU A 136 8.80 -11.02 -5.46
N LEU A 137 8.47 -9.73 -5.42
CA LEU A 137 8.12 -8.95 -6.63
C LEU A 137 9.28 -8.77 -7.61
N THR A 138 10.52 -8.81 -7.12
CA THR A 138 11.74 -8.61 -7.92
C THR A 138 12.25 -9.93 -8.51
N LYS A 139 11.89 -11.06 -7.91
CA LYS A 139 12.30 -12.42 -8.33
C LYS A 139 11.54 -12.99 -9.53
N HIS A 140 10.48 -12.32 -9.95
CA HIS A 140 9.60 -12.70 -11.06
C HIS A 140 9.74 -11.72 -12.22
#